data_AF-A0AAV7H268-F1
#
_entry.id   AF-A0AAV7H268-F1
#
_cell.length_a   1.000
_cell.length_b   1.000
_cell.length_c   1.000
_cell.angle_alpha   90.00
_cell.angle_beta   90.00
_cell.angle_gamma   90.00
#
_symmetry.space_group_name_H-M   'P 1'
#
loop_
_entity.id
_entity.type
_entity.pdbx_description
1 polymer ?
#
loop_
_entity_poly.entity_id
_entity_poly.type
_entity_poly.pdbx_seq_one_letter_code
_entity_poly.pdbx_strand_id
1 'polypeptide(L)' 'MFADRDYQRNGQELVDETMRPKVSAVNCYDKEYSVVKILCKDRPKLLFDTICTLMDMQYVVFHANADGEGP' A
#
# COMPACT_ATOMS: atom_id res chain seq x y z
N MET A 1 -11.77 -16.57 7.83
CA MET A 1 -10.40 -16.08 8.06
C MET A 1 -10.42 -14.56 8.02
N PHE A 2 -10.68 -13.92 9.16
CA PHE A 2 -10.59 -12.46 9.35
C PHE A 2 -9.82 -12.21 10.66
N ALA A 3 -8.78 -13.00 10.89
CA ALA A 3 -8.28 -13.27 12.23
C ALA A 3 -7.36 -12.19 12.79
N ASP A 4 -7.06 -11.14 12.04
CA ASP A 4 -6.19 -10.07 12.50
C ASP A 4 -6.84 -8.73 12.11
N ARG A 5 -7.69 -8.21 13.00
CA ARG A 5 -8.16 -6.81 12.96
C ARG A 5 -7.02 -5.84 13.30
N ASP A 6 -5.81 -6.12 12.83
CA ASP A 6 -4.62 -5.28 13.01
C ASP A 6 -4.78 -3.94 12.24
N TYR A 7 -5.79 -3.85 11.37
CA TYR A 7 -6.27 -2.61 10.77
C TYR A 7 -6.95 -1.65 11.76
N GLN A 8 -7.28 -2.10 12.97
CA GLN A 8 -7.94 -1.28 13.96
C GLN A 8 -6.94 -0.29 14.54
N ARG A 9 -6.84 0.85 13.85
CA ARG A 9 -6.17 2.08 14.27
C ARG A 9 -6.61 2.41 15.69
N ASN A 10 -5.76 2.07 16.65
CA ASN A 10 -6.03 2.27 18.06
C ASN A 10 -5.96 3.77 18.35
N GLY A 11 -7.05 4.32 18.90
CA GLY A 11 -7.03 5.63 19.55
C GLY A 11 -7.16 6.85 18.64
N GLN A 12 -7.90 7.83 19.14
CA GLN A 12 -8.01 9.17 18.60
C GLN A 12 -6.66 9.90 18.75
N GLU A 13 -5.71 9.61 17.86
CA GLU A 13 -4.46 10.35 17.80
C GLU A 13 -4.53 11.32 16.63
N LEU A 14 -4.16 12.58 16.87
CA LEU A 14 -3.93 13.59 15.85
C LEU A 14 -3.12 12.93 14.73
N VAL A 15 -3.76 12.61 13.61
CA VAL A 15 -3.11 11.91 12.50
C VAL A 15 -2.13 12.89 11.90
N ASP A 16 -0.89 12.82 12.37
CA ASP A 16 0.25 13.46 11.75
C ASP A 16 0.19 13.13 10.26
N GLU A 17 0.00 14.14 9.41
CA GLU A 17 -0.12 13.99 7.95
C GLU A 17 1.09 13.23 7.38
N THR A 18 2.23 13.32 8.08
CA THR A 18 3.47 12.60 7.85
C THR A 18 3.37 11.07 8.03
N MET A 19 2.42 10.56 8.81
CA MET A 19 2.17 9.12 8.97
C MET A 19 1.28 8.52 7.88
N ARG A 20 0.60 9.34 7.07
CA ARG A 20 -0.28 8.82 6.01
C ARG A 20 0.56 8.30 4.84
N PRO A 21 0.23 7.11 4.29
CA PRO A 21 0.87 6.64 3.07
C PRO A 21 0.60 7.64 1.94
N LYS A 22 1.66 8.04 1.24
CA LYS A 22 1.55 8.85 0.03
C LYS A 22 1.42 7.91 -1.15
N VAL A 23 0.28 7.98 -1.85
CA VAL A 23 -0.03 7.12 -2.97
C VAL A 23 -0.21 7.97 -4.22
N SER A 24 0.45 7.57 -5.31
CA SER A 24 0.24 8.16 -6.64
C SER A 24 0.05 7.07 -7.68
N ALA A 25 -0.93 7.24 -8.56
CA ALA A 25 -1.18 6.34 -9.68
C ALA A 25 -0.95 7.10 -11.00
N VAL A 26 -0.20 6.50 -11.91
CA VAL A 26 0.06 7.03 -13.25
C VAL A 26 -0.41 6.00 -14.26
N ASN A 27 -1.33 6.40 -15.14
CA ASN A 27 -1.79 5.54 -16.22
C ASN A 27 -0.80 5.61 -17.40
N CYS A 28 -0.25 4.46 -17.79
CA CYS A 28 0.63 4.33 -18.95
C CYS A 28 -0.18 3.76 -20.12
N TYR A 29 -0.90 4.63 -20.82
CA TYR A 29 -1.78 4.23 -21.93
C TYR A 29 -1.06 3.44 -23.03
N ASP A 30 0.19 3.78 -23.36
CA ASP A 30 1.01 3.06 -24.35
C ASP A 30 1.31 1.60 -23.97
N LYS A 31 1.23 1.26 -22.68
CA LYS A 31 1.59 -0.08 -22.18
C LYS A 31 0.41 -0.81 -21.52
N GLU A 32 -0.80 -0.24 -21.62
CA GLU A 32 -2.04 -0.83 -21.09
C GLU A 32 -1.99 -1.20 -19.59
N TYR A 33 -1.16 -0.51 -18.81
CA TYR A 33 -1.09 -0.69 -17.36
C TYR A 33 -0.97 0.63 -16.61
N SER A 34 -1.32 0.61 -15.32
CA SER A 34 -1.10 1.73 -14.41
C SER A 34 0.04 1.42 -13.45
N VAL A 35 0.89 2.40 -13.19
CA VAL A 35 1.95 2.33 -12.18
C VAL A 35 1.43 2.98 -10.90
N VAL A 36 1.38 2.20 -9.82
CA VAL A 36 1.05 2.69 -8.49
C VAL A 36 2.33 2.80 -7.68
N LYS A 37 2.61 3.99 -7.13
CA LYS A 37 3.71 4.23 -6.19
C LYS A 37 3.12 4.49 -4.82
N ILE A 38 3.65 3.80 -3.82
CA ILE A 38 3.22 3.89 -2.42
C ILE A 38 4.46 4.17 -1.59
N LEU A 39 4.46 5.30 -0.89
CA LEU A 39 5.48 5.65 0.10
C LEU A 39 4.83 5.65 1.48
N CYS A 40 5.34 4.83 2.39
CA CYS A 40 4.77 4.68 3.72
C CYS A 40 5.83 4.22 4.72
N LYS A 41 5.51 4.32 6.02
CA LYS A 41 6.35 3.74 7.07
C LYS A 41 6.31 2.22 6.97
N ASP A 42 7.48 1.60 7.17
CA ASP A 42 7.56 0.14 7.23
C ASP A 42 6.68 -0.39 8.36
N ARG A 43 5.96 -1.50 8.08
CA ARG A 43 5.13 -2.19 9.05
C ARG A 43 5.00 -3.67 8.69
N PRO A 44 4.76 -4.54 9.68
CA PRO A 44 4.47 -5.94 9.41
C PRO A 44 3.34 -6.10 8.39
N LYS A 45 3.49 -7.07 7.48
CA LYS A 45 2.50 -7.41 6.42
C LYS A 45 2.24 -6.31 5.38
N LEU A 46 3.02 -5.23 5.31
CA LEU A 46 2.80 -4.12 4.37
C LEU A 46 2.57 -4.56 2.91
N LEU A 47 3.47 -5.38 2.36
CA LEU A 47 3.36 -5.85 0.98
C LEU A 47 2.16 -6.78 0.78
N PHE A 48 1.87 -7.63 1.78
CA PHE A 48 0.73 -8.53 1.74
C PHE A 48 -0.59 -7.75 1.70
N ASP A 49 -0.79 -6.81 2.61
CA ASP A 49 -1.98 -5.94 2.65
C ASP A 49 -2.14 -5.18 1.33
N THR A 50 -1.04 -4.67 0.78
CA THR A 50 -1.02 -3.91 -0.47
C THR A 50 -1.49 -4.76 -1.66
N ILE A 51 -0.88 -5.93 -1.86
CA ILE A 51 -1.22 -6.82 -2.97
C ILE A 51 -2.63 -7.37 -2.81
N CYS A 52 -3.02 -7.81 -1.61
CA CYS A 52 -4.39 -8.25 -1.34
C CYS A 52 -5.41 -7.16 -1.65
N THR A 53 -5.17 -5.92 -1.21
CA THR A 53 -6.07 -4.79 -1.52
C THR A 53 -6.19 -4.57 -3.03
N LEU A 54 -5.09 -4.61 -3.78
CA LEU A 54 -5.11 -4.46 -5.24
C LEU A 54 -5.91 -5.59 -5.91
N MET A 55 -5.71 -6.83 -5.47
CA MET A 55 -6.43 -8.00 -6.00
C MET A 55 -7.92 -7.96 -5.64
N ASP A 56 -8.27 -7.53 -4.43
CA ASP A 56 -9.66 -7.37 -3.99
C ASP A 56 -10.40 -6.30 -4.83
N MET A 57 -9.68 -5.28 -5.29
CA MET A 57 -10.16 -4.29 -6.25
C MET A 57 -10.11 -4.77 -7.71
N GLN A 58 -9.84 -6.05 -7.95
CA GLN A 58 -9.78 -6.69 -9.27
C GLN A 58 -8.62 -6.20 -10.17
N TYR A 59 -7.55 -5.64 -9.58
CA TYR A 59 -6.33 -5.34 -10.32
C TYR A 59 -5.39 -6.55 -10.37
N VAL A 60 -4.74 -6.73 -11.51
CA VAL A 60 -3.68 -7.72 -11.70
C VAL A 60 -2.32 -7.05 -11.53
N VAL A 61 -1.50 -7.55 -10.60
CA VAL A 61 -0.14 -7.06 -10.37
C VAL A 61 0.84 -7.89 -11.20
N PHE A 62 1.43 -7.29 -12.24
CA PHE A 62 2.42 -7.95 -13.11
C PHE A 62 3.82 -7.93 -12.52
N HIS A 63 4.23 -6.80 -11.96
CA HIS A 63 5.55 -6.57 -11.41
C HIS A 63 5.49 -5.58 -10.26
N ALA A 64 6.29 -5.81 -9.23
CA ALA A 64 6.44 -4.91 -8.10
C ALA A 64 7.91 -4.89 -7.65
N ASN A 65 8.35 -3.73 -7.16
CA ASN A 65 9.63 -3.55 -6.50
C ASN A 65 9.37 -2.81 -5.19
N ALA A 66 10.14 -3.15 -4.16
CA ALA A 66 10.04 -2.56 -2.84
C ALA A 66 11.44 -2.26 -2.33
N ASP A 67 11.64 -1.01 -1.93
CA ASP A 67 12.86 -0.52 -1.30
C ASP A 67 12.51 0.02 0.09
N GLY A 68 13.36 -0.27 1.07
CA GLY A 68 13.28 0.28 2.41
C GLY A 68 14.56 1.04 2.73
N GLU A 69 14.44 2.22 3.35
CA GLU A 69 15.59 2.85 3.99
C GLU A 69 15.89 2.08 5.28
N GLY A 70 17.12 1.59 5.39
CA GLY A 70 17.64 1.04 6.64
C GLY A 70 17.78 2.12 7.72
N PRO A 71 18.00 1.72 8.99
CA PRO A 71 18.23 2.64 10.09
C PRO A 71 19.49 3.51 9.90
#